data_AF-A0A7K3TK07-F1
#
_entry.id   AF-A0A7K3TK07-F1
#
_cell.length_a   1.000
_cell.length_b   1.000
_cell.length_c   1.000
_cell.angle_alpha   90.00
_cell.angle_beta   90.00
_cell.angle_gamma   90.00
#
_symmetry.space_group_name_H-M   'P 1'
#
loop_
_entity.id
_entity.type
_entity.pdbx_description
1 polymer ?
#
loop_
_entity_poly.entity_id
_entity_poly.type
_entity_poly.pdbx_seq_one_letter_code
_entity_poly.pdbx_strand_id
1 'polypeptide(L)'
;MGGTWSYKEEITNRGEINELFGVTDEQLDHMSEEYESGNWEGGVGMVGPGRPRIHDEEMETISFRLTKSRMNTIDARAKRNGETRSQ
;
A
#
# COMPACT_ATOMS: atom_id res chain seq x y z
N MET A 1 -23.47 12.62 15.86
CA MET A 1 -23.65 12.63 14.39
C MET A 1 -22.55 11.75 13.79
N GLY A 2 -22.85 10.48 13.55
CA GLY A 2 -21.90 9.55 12.93
C GLY A 2 -22.12 9.58 11.42
N GLY A 3 -21.18 10.18 10.69
CA GLY A 3 -21.17 10.10 9.23
C GLY A 3 -20.82 8.68 8.81
N THR A 4 -21.80 7.97 8.27
CA THR A 4 -21.60 6.69 7.59
C THR A 4 -20.83 7.00 6.30
N TRP A 5 -19.52 6.77 6.29
CA TRP A 5 -18.73 6.83 5.06
C TRP A 5 -19.09 5.60 4.23
N SER A 6 -20.00 5.78 3.27
CA SER A 6 -20.29 4.77 2.26
C SER A 6 -19.15 4.79 1.25
N TYR A 7 -18.23 3.82 1.31
CA TYR A 7 -17.33 3.56 0.19
C TYR A 7 -18.22 3.09 -0.96
N LYS A 8 -18.45 3.96 -1.93
CA LYS A 8 -18.91 3.49 -3.24
C LYS A 8 -17.73 2.76 -3.85
N GLU A 9 -17.81 1.43 -3.87
CA GLU A 9 -17.09 0.65 -4.86
C GLU A 9 -17.71 1.03 -6.22
N GLU A 10 -17.17 2.07 -6.84
CA GLU A 10 -17.44 2.32 -8.26
C GLU A 10 -16.72 1.21 -9.02
N ILE A 11 -17.48 0.18 -9.40
CA ILE A 11 -17.02 -0.83 -10.34
C ILE A 11 -16.92 -0.14 -11.70
N THR A 12 -15.78 0.48 -11.97
CA THR A 12 -15.46 1.04 -13.29
C THR A 12 -15.26 -0.14 -14.24
N ASN A 13 -16.04 -0.19 -15.33
CA ASN A 13 -15.87 -1.26 -16.32
C ASN A 13 -14.50 -1.10 -17.02
N ARG A 14 -13.89 -2.21 -17.46
CA ARG A 14 -12.60 -2.20 -18.17
C ARG A 14 -12.54 -1.12 -19.28
N GLY A 15 -13.62 -0.94 -20.05
CA GLY A 15 -13.67 0.09 -21.10
C GLY A 15 -13.54 1.53 -20.57
N GLU A 16 -14.20 1.83 -19.44
CA GLU A 16 -14.14 3.15 -18.80
C GLU A 16 -12.74 3.43 -18.20
N ILE A 17 -12.08 2.39 -17.67
CA ILE A 17 -10.70 2.48 -17.19
C ILE A 17 -9.76 2.80 -18.36
N ASN A 18 -9.89 2.07 -19.46
CA ASN A 18 -9.07 2.27 -20.65
C ASN A 18 -9.23 3.67 -21.23
N GLU A 19 -10.46 4.18 -21.30
CA GLU A 19 -10.74 5.55 -21.75
C GLU A 19 -10.15 6.60 -20.79
N LEU A 20 -10.31 6.41 -19.48
CA LEU A 20 -9.77 7.32 -18.47
C LEU A 20 -8.24 7.47 -18.55
N PHE A 21 -7.54 6.37 -18.78
CA PHE A 21 -6.07 6.35 -18.86
C PHE A 21 -5.53 6.53 -20.29
N GLY A 22 -6.41 6.58 -21.30
CA GLY A 22 -6.02 6.76 -22.70
C GLY A 22 -5.21 5.58 -23.25
N VAL A 23 -5.49 4.37 -22.79
CA VAL A 23 -4.79 3.13 -23.19
C VAL A 23 -5.75 2.12 -23.80
N THR A 24 -5.27 1.26 -24.70
CA THR A 24 -6.03 0.10 -25.19
C THR A 24 -5.57 -1.18 -24.51
N ASP A 25 -6.41 -2.22 -24.53
CA ASP A 25 -6.04 -3.54 -24.04
C ASP A 25 -4.81 -4.08 -24.82
N GLU A 26 -4.76 -3.92 -26.14
CA GLU A 26 -3.61 -4.42 -26.93
C GLU A 26 -2.30 -3.70 -26.59
N GLN A 27 -2.37 -2.42 -26.22
CA GLN A 27 -1.20 -1.68 -25.76
C GLN A 27 -0.70 -2.24 -24.43
N LEU A 28 -1.60 -2.54 -23.49
CA LEU A 28 -1.24 -3.12 -22.19
C LEU A 28 -0.68 -4.54 -22.34
N ASP A 29 -1.27 -5.36 -23.22
CA ASP A 29 -0.79 -6.71 -23.50
C ASP A 29 0.63 -6.69 -24.09
N HIS A 30 0.88 -5.83 -25.09
CA HIS A 30 2.22 -5.65 -25.66
C HIS A 30 3.22 -5.15 -24.61
N MET A 31 2.81 -4.25 -23.71
CA MET A 31 3.67 -3.78 -22.63
C MET A 31 4.00 -4.89 -21.63
N SER A 32 3.05 -5.77 -21.34
CA SER A 32 3.25 -6.95 -20.50
C SER A 32 4.25 -7.92 -21.12
N GLU A 33 4.11 -8.21 -22.42
CA GLU A 33 5.00 -9.11 -23.16
C GLU A 33 6.44 -8.60 -23.19
N GLU A 34 6.64 -7.31 -23.43
CA GLU A 34 7.95 -6.65 -23.37
C GLU A 34 8.58 -6.75 -21.96
N TYR A 35 7.77 -6.60 -20.90
CA TYR A 35 8.23 -6.74 -19.52
C TYR A 35 8.62 -8.20 -19.18
N GLU A 36 7.80 -9.17 -19.58
CA GLU A 36 8.03 -10.60 -19.32
C GLU A 36 9.20 -11.15 -20.13
N SER A 37 9.42 -10.65 -21.35
CA SER A 37 10.55 -11.02 -22.21
C SER A 37 11.85 -10.29 -21.84
N GLY A 38 11.79 -9.29 -20.95
CA GLY A 38 12.93 -8.50 -20.52
C GLY A 38 13.41 -7.47 -21.55
N ASN A 39 12.61 -7.19 -22.58
CA ASN A 39 12.90 -6.20 -23.62
C ASN A 39 12.28 -4.83 -23.33
N TRP A 40 11.53 -4.71 -22.22
CA TRP A 40 10.90 -3.48 -21.78
C TRP A 40 11.88 -2.31 -21.64
N GLU A 41 11.75 -1.30 -22.50
CA GLU A 41 12.56 -0.08 -22.50
C GLU A 41 12.04 1.02 -21.54
N GLY A 42 10.96 0.76 -20.80
CA GLY A 42 10.41 1.73 -19.85
C GLY A 42 11.18 1.78 -18.53
N GLY A 43 11.37 2.99 -17.99
CA GLY A 43 12.03 3.19 -16.70
C GLY A 43 11.15 2.77 -15.52
N VAL A 44 11.16 1.49 -15.16
CA VAL A 44 10.89 1.12 -13.76
C VAL A 44 12.10 1.60 -12.97
N GLY A 45 11.99 2.75 -12.31
CA GLY A 45 13.02 3.20 -11.38
C GLY A 45 13.40 2.06 -10.44
N MET A 46 14.65 2.03 -9.97
CA MET A 46 15.16 0.96 -9.10
C MET A 46 14.08 0.48 -8.13
N VAL A 47 13.78 -0.82 -8.12
CA VAL A 47 12.92 -1.44 -7.11
C VAL A 47 13.55 -1.15 -5.76
N GLY A 48 13.11 -0.07 -5.13
CA GLY A 48 13.53 0.29 -3.79
C GLY A 48 12.94 -0.73 -2.81
N PRO A 49 13.62 -1.01 -1.69
CA PRO A 49 13.01 -1.83 -0.65
C PRO A 49 11.63 -1.25 -0.28
N GLY A 50 10.59 -2.07 -0.41
CA GLY A 50 9.25 -1.71 -0.01
C GLY A 50 9.24 -1.29 1.47
N ARG A 51 8.67 -0.12 1.76
CA ARG A 51 8.69 0.60 3.04
C ARG A 51 10.10 0.92 3.59
N PRO A 52 10.44 2.22 3.77
CA PRO A 52 11.64 2.63 4.47
C PRO A 52 11.77 1.95 5.84
N ARG A 53 12.99 1.61 6.23
CA ARG A 53 13.27 1.11 7.58
C ARG A 53 12.86 2.17 8.61
N ILE A 54 12.17 1.74 9.66
CA ILE A 54 11.73 2.62 10.75
C ILE A 54 12.92 3.05 11.62
N HIS A 55 13.97 2.22 11.68
CA HIS A 55 15.20 2.46 12.42
C HIS A 55 16.42 2.02 11.60
N ASP A 56 17.55 2.69 11.80
CA ASP A 56 18.83 2.36 11.13
C ASP A 56 19.49 1.09 11.71
N GLU A 57 19.09 0.71 12.93
CA GLU A 57 19.61 -0.45 13.66
C GLU A 57 18.78 -1.73 13.39
N GLU A 58 19.43 -2.89 13.52
CA GLU A 58 18.78 -4.20 13.44
C GLU A 58 17.85 -4.40 14.66
N MET A 59 16.59 -4.75 14.42
CA MET A 59 15.59 -4.94 15.47
C MET A 59 15.33 -6.42 15.74
N GLU A 60 15.41 -6.83 17.00
CA GLU A 60 14.92 -8.13 17.44
C GLU A 60 13.45 -8.06 17.88
N THR A 61 12.65 -9.07 17.52
CA THR A 61 11.23 -9.14 17.89
C THR A 61 11.05 -9.92 19.18
N ILE A 62 10.46 -9.28 20.21
CA ILE A 62 9.97 -9.96 21.41
C ILE A 62 8.44 -10.03 21.41
N SER A 63 7.87 -11.21 21.68
CA SER A 63 6.42 -11.42 21.73
C SER A 63 5.95 -11.75 23.15
N PHE A 64 5.05 -10.94 23.70
CA PHE A 64 4.37 -11.21 24.97
C PHE A 64 2.91 -10.76 24.92
N ARG A 65 2.06 -11.38 25.73
CA ARG A 65 0.64 -11.01 25.81
C ARG A 65 0.44 -9.87 26.79
N LEU A 66 -0.34 -8.87 26.38
CA LEU A 66 -0.75 -7.76 27.23
C LEU A 66 -2.24 -7.85 27.55
N THR A 67 -2.62 -7.30 28.70
CA THR A 67 -4.03 -7.10 29.04
C THR A 67 -4.66 -6.06 28.11
N LYS A 68 -5.95 -6.20 27.81
CA LYS A 68 -6.67 -5.27 26.92
C LYS A 68 -6.56 -3.80 27.38
N SER A 69 -6.59 -3.56 28.69
CA SER A 69 -6.43 -2.21 29.24
C SER A 69 -5.08 -1.58 28.88
N ARG A 70 -3.97 -2.33 28.98
CA ARG A 70 -2.65 -1.85 28.57
C ARG A 70 -2.57 -1.63 27.06
N MET A 71 -3.18 -2.51 26.27
CA MET A 71 -3.23 -2.35 24.82
C MET A 71 -3.95 -1.05 24.41
N ASN A 72 -5.08 -0.74 25.05
CA ASN A 72 -5.83 0.49 24.78
C ASN A 72 -5.01 1.76 25.09
N THR A 73 -4.17 1.72 26.13
CA THR A 73 -3.28 2.85 26.46
C THR A 73 -2.21 3.06 25.39
N ILE A 74 -1.65 1.98 24.84
CA ILE A 74 -0.69 2.03 23.73
C ILE A 74 -1.36 2.62 22.49
N ASP A 75 -2.57 2.17 22.17
CA ASP A 75 -3.35 2.65 21.02
C ASP A 75 -3.67 4.15 21.14
N ALA A 76 -4.11 4.59 22.33
CA ALA A 76 -4.41 6.00 22.58
C ALA A 76 -3.17 6.89 22.45
N ARG A 77 -2.01 6.42 22.91
CA ARG A 77 -0.73 7.14 22.76
C ARG A 77 -0.33 7.27 21.29
N ALA A 78 -0.33 6.15 20.56
CA ALA A 78 0.02 6.11 19.15
C ALA A 78 -0.87 7.06 18.34
N LYS A 79 -2.19 6.99 18.55
CA LYS A 79 -3.16 7.89 17.90
C LYS A 79 -2.92 9.36 18.23
N ARG A 80 -2.60 9.71 19.49
CA ARG A 80 -2.33 11.10 19.90
C ARG A 80 -1.09 11.67 19.20
N ASN A 81 -0.08 10.84 18.97
CA ASN A 81 1.19 11.26 18.40
C ASN A 81 1.23 11.14 16.87
N GLY A 82 0.20 10.59 16.23
CA GLY A 82 0.23 10.26 14.79
C GLY A 82 1.20 9.12 14.46
N GLU A 83 1.53 8.31 15.45
CA GLU A 83 2.52 7.23 15.38
C GLU A 83 1.82 5.87 15.21
N THR A 84 2.58 4.89 14.75
CA THR A 84 2.16 3.48 14.79
C THR A 84 2.48 2.87 16.16
N ARG A 85 1.89 1.71 16.47
CA ARG A 85 2.17 0.97 17.73
C ARG A 85 3.64 0.56 17.91
N SER A 86 4.41 0.57 16.84
CA SER A 86 5.82 0.17 16.77
C SER A 86 6.79 1.35 16.76
N GLN A 87 6.29 2.59 16.90
CA GLN A 87 7.08 3.81 17.08
C GLN A 87 6.98 4.25 18.55
#